data_AF-A0A5B0NEA1-F1
#
_entry.id   AF-A0A5B0NEA1-F1
#
_cell.length_a   1.000
_cell.length_b   1.000
_cell.length_c   1.000
_cell.angle_alpha   90.00
_cell.angle_beta   90.00
_cell.angle_gamma   90.00
#
_symmetry.space_group_name_H-M   'P 1'
#
loop_
_entity.id
_entity.type
_entity.pdbx_description
1 polymer ?
#
loop_
_entity_poly.entity_id
_entity_poly.type
_entity_poly.pdbx_seq_one_letter_code
_entity_poly.pdbx_strand_id
1 'polypeptide(L)'
;MFHGTWGYIHHPSPELIASVPVSDLTIESYYHAMSKASTFDVHSKMLLPTPKEEVHWEMVLKSQITEALLGHLASPTESFVSIHTKPPIIDQLSNERPDITMLKLMIASDNSAQGAGEVFESISHQSTLPMTKFSSRLQIVDGDLGTCTNVTSLRTQRVPSNHKEDILSNIATLLGGAHTMWNVAQAIYSKHFGDSSDSRDSGAWRFLDSLGIPSHKMLEKKDFTLMIKNIEKIHKATLVYCLMVVMGNESASLTKELTPMSSSRIQDVVEETYSRFFSAQAKLDATLQPSPKLSNLILRLADFATVVEGDAAMKAGDIGRVMNVWKRWAVLAQGIKKLTQYSIQLPRMILLLNEVLPPGLGHILKHSLFVAPSGRQKHFVAKDQFLESQNYWLKHFFNNTGRGTNINRLKNTYSLNIPLLQELVHGLLADSGKKTVYQSHKNRINLRSLNNCLQMCRGNDVCYTASKLDEHVPKKVEDFYDVGIQKMKKLFVTKGKPLNKLRPPPMKIWSTTIDEELEKENDDSDVSVDGNVEPDVTDDELQSNQEDENEDDDDEVQSHQESENDDDTDHENESSD
;
A
#
# COMPACT_ATOMS: atom_id res chain seq x y z
N MET A 1 14.24 -14.09 -21.22
CA MET A 1 13.25 -13.17 -20.61
C MET A 1 12.61 -12.37 -21.70
N PHE A 2 11.28 -12.37 -21.77
CA PHE A 2 10.55 -11.52 -22.71
C PHE A 2 10.53 -10.08 -22.19
N HIS A 3 10.72 -9.10 -23.08
CA HIS A 3 10.74 -7.67 -22.77
C HIS A 3 9.63 -7.00 -23.59
N GLY A 4 8.46 -6.83 -22.99
CA GLY A 4 7.34 -6.16 -23.65
C GLY A 4 6.31 -5.65 -22.66
N THR A 5 5.79 -4.46 -22.93
CA THR A 5 4.82 -3.77 -22.08
C THR A 5 3.40 -4.27 -22.29
N TRP A 6 2.63 -4.35 -21.21
CA TRP A 6 1.23 -4.75 -21.21
C TRP A 6 0.41 -3.90 -20.25
N GLY A 7 -0.91 -3.93 -20.39
CA GLY A 7 -1.79 -3.08 -19.62
C GLY A 7 -3.25 -3.30 -19.95
N TYR A 8 -4.09 -2.45 -19.37
CA TYR A 8 -5.52 -2.42 -19.60
C TYR A 8 -6.04 -0.98 -19.58
N ILE A 9 -7.22 -0.77 -20.14
CA ILE A 9 -7.98 0.48 -20.02
C ILE A 9 -9.04 0.27 -18.94
N HIS A 10 -9.06 1.13 -17.92
CA HIS A 10 -10.15 1.22 -16.95
C HIS A 10 -11.07 2.38 -17.33
N HIS A 11 -12.34 2.07 -17.56
CA HIS A 11 -13.35 3.08 -17.88
C HIS A 11 -13.99 3.58 -16.58
N PRO A 12 -13.92 4.88 -16.27
CA PRO A 12 -14.59 5.42 -15.08
C PRO A 12 -16.11 5.20 -15.16
N SER A 13 -16.75 4.95 -14.01
CA SER A 13 -18.20 4.78 -13.93
C SER A 13 -18.93 5.98 -14.56
N PRO A 14 -19.96 5.76 -15.41
CA PRO A 14 -20.78 6.83 -15.95
C PRO A 14 -21.41 7.71 -14.87
N GLU A 15 -21.76 7.12 -13.71
CA GLU A 15 -22.32 7.85 -12.57
C GLU A 15 -21.30 8.80 -11.95
N LEU A 16 -20.04 8.37 -11.82
CA LEU A 16 -18.94 9.20 -11.35
C LEU A 16 -18.63 10.35 -12.33
N ILE A 17 -18.70 10.09 -13.64
CA ILE A 17 -18.52 11.14 -14.64
C ILE A 17 -19.66 12.17 -14.56
N ALA A 18 -20.89 11.71 -14.35
CA ALA A 18 -22.07 12.56 -14.24
C ALA A 18 -22.12 13.38 -12.93
N SER A 19 -21.36 12.99 -11.91
CA SER A 19 -21.37 13.66 -10.59
C SER A 19 -20.58 14.97 -10.57
N VAL A 20 -19.79 15.26 -11.60
CA VAL A 20 -18.92 16.44 -11.67
C VAL A 20 -19.25 17.36 -12.85
N PRO A 21 -18.90 18.66 -12.79
CA PRO A 21 -19.15 19.58 -13.89
C PRO A 21 -18.40 19.16 -15.16
N VAL A 22 -19.10 19.08 -16.29
CA VAL A 22 -18.50 18.74 -17.60
C VAL A 22 -17.40 19.73 -18.00
N SER A 23 -17.50 21.00 -17.57
CA SER A 23 -16.47 22.03 -17.77
C SER A 23 -15.12 21.63 -17.18
N ASP A 24 -15.12 20.87 -16.08
CA ASP A 24 -13.91 20.44 -15.39
C ASP A 24 -13.21 19.30 -16.11
N LEU A 25 -13.90 18.59 -17.01
CA LEU A 25 -13.43 17.40 -17.72
C LEU A 25 -12.92 17.69 -19.14
N THR A 26 -12.80 18.97 -19.50
CA THR A 26 -12.30 19.39 -20.82
C THR A 26 -10.78 19.35 -20.86
N ILE A 27 -10.21 19.15 -22.05
CA ILE A 27 -8.75 19.21 -22.19
C ILE A 27 -8.25 20.66 -21.99
N GLU A 28 -9.07 21.64 -22.32
CA GLU A 28 -8.81 23.06 -22.13
C GLU A 28 -8.73 23.43 -20.65
N SER A 29 -9.64 22.93 -19.79
CA SER A 29 -9.58 23.16 -18.35
C SER A 29 -8.33 22.53 -17.73
N TYR A 30 -7.97 21.33 -18.18
CA TYR A 30 -6.73 20.65 -17.78
C TYR A 30 -5.49 21.47 -18.19
N TYR A 31 -5.39 21.91 -19.44
CA TYR A 31 -4.26 22.74 -19.89
C TYR A 31 -4.19 24.07 -19.16
N HIS A 32 -5.34 24.70 -18.88
CA HIS A 32 -5.39 25.93 -18.10
C HIS A 32 -4.93 25.73 -16.65
N ALA A 33 -5.25 24.59 -16.04
CA ALA A 33 -4.74 24.22 -14.72
C ALA A 33 -3.22 23.97 -14.76
N MET A 34 -2.75 23.17 -15.72
CA MET A 34 -1.34 22.79 -15.82
C MET A 34 -0.40 23.92 -16.26
N SER A 35 -0.89 24.93 -16.99
CA SER A 35 -0.10 26.12 -17.32
C SER A 35 0.26 26.94 -16.08
N LYS A 36 -0.52 26.84 -15.01
CA LYS A 36 -0.24 27.48 -13.72
C LYS A 36 0.70 26.66 -12.83
N ALA A 37 0.99 25.41 -13.17
CA ALA A 37 1.84 24.55 -12.34
C ALA A 37 3.28 25.07 -12.21
N SER A 38 3.79 25.81 -13.20
CA SER A 38 5.13 26.42 -13.15
C SER A 38 5.22 27.55 -12.11
N THR A 39 4.14 28.31 -11.94
CA THR A 39 4.06 29.44 -11.00
C THR A 39 3.40 29.07 -9.67
N PHE A 40 2.99 27.81 -9.51
CA PHE A 40 2.36 27.30 -8.29
C PHE A 40 3.35 27.33 -7.12
N ASP A 41 3.02 28.11 -6.09
CA ASP A 41 3.84 28.23 -4.89
C ASP A 41 3.44 27.16 -3.87
N VAL A 42 4.37 26.24 -3.60
CA VAL A 42 4.13 25.14 -2.67
C VAL A 42 4.24 25.65 -1.24
N HIS A 43 3.15 25.52 -0.49
CA HIS A 43 3.12 25.77 0.95
C HIS A 43 3.04 24.45 1.72
N SER A 44 3.78 24.36 2.83
CA SER A 44 3.76 23.17 3.71
C SER A 44 2.34 22.80 4.18
N LYS A 45 1.46 23.79 4.41
CA LYS A 45 0.07 23.57 4.82
C LYS A 45 -0.75 22.71 3.85
N MET A 46 -0.36 22.64 2.57
CA MET A 46 -1.04 21.82 1.55
C MET A 46 -0.73 20.32 1.71
N LEU A 47 0.39 20.00 2.37
CA LEU A 47 0.88 18.64 2.59
C LEU A 47 0.74 18.19 4.06
N LEU A 48 0.43 19.12 4.96
CA LEU A 48 0.21 18.83 6.37
C LEU A 48 -1.25 18.47 6.64
N PRO A 49 -1.52 17.57 7.59
CA PRO A 49 -2.88 17.33 8.04
C PRO A 49 -3.53 18.61 8.60
N THR A 50 -4.80 18.81 8.27
CA THR A 50 -5.64 19.87 8.86
C THR A 50 -6.11 19.48 10.26
N PRO A 51 -6.61 20.42 11.09
CA PRO A 51 -7.15 20.08 12.41
C PRO A 51 -8.24 18.99 12.38
N LYS A 52 -9.10 18.98 11.35
CA LYS A 52 -10.13 17.94 11.17
C LYS A 52 -9.50 16.57 10.87
N GLU A 53 -8.45 16.55 10.06
CA GLU A 53 -7.71 15.33 9.72
C GLU A 53 -6.90 14.81 10.91
N GLU A 54 -6.41 15.67 11.80
CA GLU A 54 -5.78 15.27 13.07
C GLU A 54 -6.78 14.65 14.06
N VAL A 55 -7.99 15.23 14.20
CA VAL A 55 -9.06 14.61 14.99
C VAL A 55 -9.45 13.24 14.45
N HIS A 56 -9.53 13.10 13.12
CA HIS A 56 -9.77 11.80 12.49
C HIS A 56 -8.63 10.81 12.76
N TRP A 57 -7.38 11.26 12.72
CA TRP A 57 -6.22 10.42 13.00
C TRP A 57 -6.20 9.91 14.44
N GLU A 58 -6.60 10.71 15.41
CA GLU A 58 -6.80 10.25 16.78
C GLU A 58 -7.83 9.11 16.85
N MET A 59 -8.94 9.22 16.12
CA MET A 59 -9.94 8.14 16.02
C MET A 59 -9.38 6.88 15.35
N VAL A 60 -8.52 7.02 14.34
CA VAL A 60 -7.79 5.90 13.72
C VAL A 60 -6.96 5.17 14.78
N LEU A 61 -6.11 5.88 15.51
CA LEU A 61 -5.24 5.31 16.53
C LEU A 61 -6.06 4.61 17.64
N LYS A 62 -7.11 5.27 18.13
CA LYS A 62 -8.02 4.68 19.13
C LYS A 62 -8.74 3.44 18.61
N SER A 63 -9.09 3.40 17.32
CA SER A 63 -9.72 2.21 16.72
C SER A 63 -8.77 1.01 16.62
N GLN A 64 -7.49 1.24 16.30
CA GLN A 64 -6.46 0.18 16.29
C GLN A 64 -6.18 -0.35 17.70
N ILE A 65 -6.11 0.54 18.71
CA ILE A 65 -6.01 0.17 20.13
C ILE A 65 -7.23 -0.67 20.54
N THR A 66 -8.43 -0.21 20.20
CA THR A 66 -9.69 -0.89 20.51
C THR A 66 -9.76 -2.28 19.88
N GLU A 67 -9.33 -2.43 18.62
CA GLU A 67 -9.26 -3.73 17.95
C GLU A 67 -8.29 -4.68 18.67
N ALA A 68 -7.13 -4.19 19.12
CA ALA A 68 -6.18 -5.01 19.89
C ALA A 68 -6.76 -5.45 21.25
N LEU A 69 -7.43 -4.55 21.96
CA LEU A 69 -8.08 -4.83 23.26
C LEU A 69 -9.18 -5.88 23.11
N LEU A 70 -10.12 -5.68 22.18
CA LEU A 70 -11.24 -6.60 21.97
C LEU A 70 -10.83 -7.92 21.32
N GLY A 71 -9.71 -7.92 20.60
CA GLY A 71 -9.19 -9.12 19.96
C GLY A 71 -8.52 -10.10 20.92
N HIS A 72 -7.97 -9.61 22.05
CA HIS A 72 -7.03 -10.39 22.86
C HIS A 72 -7.19 -10.26 24.39
N LEU A 73 -7.86 -9.23 24.90
CA LEU A 73 -7.86 -8.93 26.33
C LEU A 73 -9.27 -8.90 26.94
N ALA A 74 -10.22 -8.25 26.27
CA ALA A 74 -11.51 -7.94 26.88
C ALA A 74 -12.70 -8.19 25.96
N SER A 75 -13.84 -8.54 26.55
CA SER A 75 -15.15 -8.59 25.88
C SER A 75 -16.13 -7.64 26.56
N PRO A 76 -16.91 -6.83 25.80
CA PRO A 76 -17.85 -5.89 26.39
C PRO A 76 -19.00 -6.62 27.09
N THR A 77 -19.27 -6.30 28.35
CA THR A 77 -20.43 -6.84 29.09
C THR A 77 -21.75 -6.18 28.70
N GLU A 78 -21.67 -4.98 28.13
CA GLU A 78 -22.81 -4.16 27.70
C GLU A 78 -22.35 -3.13 26.65
N SER A 79 -23.31 -2.42 26.05
CA SER A 79 -23.07 -1.50 24.92
C SER A 79 -23.57 -0.06 25.18
N PHE A 80 -23.53 0.40 26.43
CA PHE A 80 -23.98 1.76 26.79
C PHE A 80 -23.08 2.85 26.22
N VAL A 81 -21.79 2.56 26.04
CA VAL A 81 -20.81 3.42 25.38
C VAL A 81 -20.48 2.84 24.00
N SER A 82 -20.41 3.70 22.98
CA SER A 82 -20.02 3.30 21.63
C SER A 82 -18.52 2.96 21.58
N ILE A 83 -18.20 1.72 21.20
CA ILE A 83 -16.84 1.23 21.06
C ILE A 83 -16.51 1.09 19.57
N HIS A 84 -15.56 1.90 19.09
CA HIS A 84 -15.22 1.95 17.67
C HIS A 84 -13.97 1.11 17.38
N THR A 85 -14.14 -0.02 16.69
CA THR A 85 -13.04 -0.87 16.19
C THR A 85 -12.57 -0.50 14.79
N LYS A 86 -13.19 0.50 14.17
CA LYS A 86 -12.84 0.99 12.84
C LYS A 86 -12.86 2.51 12.83
N PRO A 87 -12.00 3.16 12.02
CA PRO A 87 -12.05 4.60 11.84
C PRO A 87 -13.36 5.02 11.17
N PRO A 88 -13.82 6.26 11.37
CA PRO A 88 -14.91 6.84 10.60
C PRO A 88 -14.55 6.91 9.10
N ILE A 89 -15.53 6.64 8.25
CA ILE A 89 -15.42 6.77 6.79
C ILE A 89 -15.26 8.26 6.43
N ILE A 90 -14.40 8.57 5.46
CA ILE A 90 -14.24 9.94 4.94
C ILE A 90 -14.81 10.06 3.53
N ASP A 91 -14.27 9.31 2.58
CA ASP A 91 -14.67 9.37 1.18
C ASP A 91 -14.44 7.98 0.57
N GLN A 92 -15.52 7.21 0.43
CA GLN A 92 -15.47 5.81 0.01
C GLN A 92 -15.88 5.65 -1.45
N LEU A 93 -15.10 4.86 -2.19
CA LEU A 93 -15.35 4.53 -3.59
C LEU A 93 -16.52 3.57 -3.74
N SER A 94 -17.16 3.60 -4.91
CA SER A 94 -18.11 2.56 -5.32
C SER A 94 -17.41 1.20 -5.42
N ASN A 95 -18.04 0.16 -4.88
CA ASN A 95 -17.57 -1.22 -4.99
C ASN A 95 -18.12 -1.93 -6.24
N GLU A 96 -18.58 -1.19 -7.24
CA GLU A 96 -18.93 -1.76 -8.54
C GLU A 96 -17.73 -2.45 -9.17
N ARG A 97 -18.00 -3.53 -9.93
CA ARG A 97 -16.94 -4.19 -10.68
C ARG A 97 -16.40 -3.22 -11.73
N PRO A 98 -15.07 -3.09 -11.85
CA PRO A 98 -14.49 -2.13 -12.78
C PRO A 98 -14.75 -2.57 -14.23
N ASP A 99 -15.06 -1.60 -15.09
CA ASP A 99 -15.11 -1.83 -16.54
C ASP A 99 -13.69 -1.77 -17.12
N ILE A 100 -13.15 -2.93 -17.46
CA ILE A 100 -11.76 -3.11 -17.87
C ILE A 100 -11.68 -3.73 -19.25
N THR A 101 -10.91 -3.09 -20.14
CA THR A 101 -10.55 -3.64 -21.45
C THR A 101 -9.06 -3.97 -21.49
N MET A 102 -8.71 -5.25 -21.59
CA MET A 102 -7.31 -5.65 -21.72
C MET A 102 -6.72 -5.19 -23.05
N LEU A 103 -5.51 -4.62 -23.00
CA LEU A 103 -4.79 -4.28 -24.21
C LEU A 103 -4.05 -5.49 -24.75
N LYS A 104 -3.74 -5.47 -26.03
CA LYS A 104 -2.83 -6.44 -26.64
C LYS A 104 -1.41 -6.13 -26.17
N LEU A 105 -0.66 -7.18 -25.81
CA LEU A 105 0.75 -7.09 -25.48
C LEU A 105 1.54 -6.32 -26.54
N MET A 106 2.35 -5.37 -26.09
CA MET A 106 3.16 -4.50 -26.94
C MET A 106 4.62 -4.95 -26.91
N ILE A 107 5.26 -4.96 -28.07
CA ILE A 107 6.70 -5.26 -28.18
C ILE A 107 7.42 -3.93 -28.13
N ALA A 108 7.45 -3.35 -26.93
CA ALA A 108 8.07 -2.08 -26.62
C ALA A 108 8.75 -2.19 -25.26
N SER A 109 9.83 -1.45 -25.06
CA SER A 109 10.54 -1.44 -23.78
C SER A 109 9.77 -0.59 -22.76
N ASP A 110 9.54 -1.16 -21.58
CA ASP A 110 9.01 -0.47 -20.40
C ASP A 110 10.07 0.38 -19.67
N ASN A 111 11.35 0.05 -19.85
CA ASN A 111 12.49 0.63 -19.13
C ASN A 111 13.14 1.84 -19.82
N SER A 112 12.48 2.48 -20.78
CA SER A 112 13.02 3.66 -21.46
C SER A 112 11.97 4.68 -21.88
N ALA A 113 12.38 5.94 -21.98
CA ALA A 113 11.54 7.01 -22.52
C ALA A 113 11.12 6.73 -23.98
N GLN A 114 12.03 6.21 -24.81
CA GLN A 114 11.71 5.82 -26.19
C GLN A 114 10.63 4.74 -26.22
N GLY A 115 10.80 3.68 -25.43
CA GLY A 115 9.84 2.59 -25.36
C GLY A 115 8.47 3.02 -24.84
N ALA A 116 8.40 3.96 -23.89
CA ALA A 116 7.14 4.59 -23.49
C ALA A 116 6.42 5.30 -24.67
N GLY A 117 7.18 5.89 -25.59
CA GLY A 117 6.64 6.46 -26.83
C GLY A 117 6.04 5.41 -27.77
N GLU A 118 6.76 4.31 -27.96
CA GLU A 118 6.32 3.15 -28.76
C GLU A 118 5.05 2.49 -28.17
N VAL A 119 4.91 2.51 -26.83
CA VAL A 119 3.70 2.09 -26.13
C VAL A 119 2.50 2.98 -26.49
N PHE A 120 2.65 4.31 -26.44
CA PHE A 120 1.55 5.22 -26.80
C PHE A 120 1.13 5.10 -28.27
N GLU A 121 2.09 4.95 -29.18
CA GLU A 121 1.80 4.65 -30.60
C GLU A 121 1.01 3.34 -30.73
N SER A 122 1.45 2.30 -30.02
CA SER A 122 0.76 1.01 -30.00
C SER A 122 -0.66 1.10 -29.44
N ILE A 123 -0.89 1.87 -28.38
CA ILE A 123 -2.24 2.11 -27.81
C ILE A 123 -3.12 2.84 -28.83
N SER A 124 -2.61 3.87 -29.51
CA SER A 124 -3.35 4.57 -30.57
C SER A 124 -3.75 3.61 -31.69
N HIS A 125 -2.82 2.76 -32.15
CA HIS A 125 -3.11 1.76 -33.18
C HIS A 125 -4.18 0.74 -32.74
N GLN A 126 -4.11 0.28 -31.49
CA GLN A 126 -5.07 -0.68 -30.95
C GLN A 126 -6.47 -0.09 -30.70
N SER A 127 -6.55 1.18 -30.33
CA SER A 127 -7.82 1.87 -30.04
C SER A 127 -8.60 2.28 -31.28
N THR A 128 -8.07 2.04 -32.49
CA THR A 128 -8.60 2.56 -33.78
C THR A 128 -8.72 4.08 -33.85
N LEU A 129 -8.16 4.80 -32.87
CA LEU A 129 -8.13 6.26 -32.84
C LEU A 129 -6.90 6.75 -33.60
N PRO A 130 -7.06 7.65 -34.58
CA PRO A 130 -5.91 8.32 -35.17
C PRO A 130 -5.20 9.16 -34.11
N MET A 131 -3.88 9.28 -34.21
CA MET A 131 -3.05 9.98 -33.22
C MET A 131 -3.54 11.42 -32.97
N THR A 132 -4.02 12.11 -34.00
CA THR A 132 -4.63 13.45 -33.87
C THR A 132 -5.81 13.48 -32.89
N LYS A 133 -6.67 12.47 -32.89
CA LYS A 133 -7.77 12.34 -31.92
C LYS A 133 -7.28 11.90 -30.56
N PHE A 134 -6.30 10.99 -30.50
CA PHE A 134 -5.69 10.55 -29.25
C PHE A 134 -5.09 11.74 -28.48
N SER A 135 -4.28 12.55 -29.18
CA SER A 135 -3.64 13.76 -28.64
C SER A 135 -4.60 14.91 -28.34
N SER A 136 -5.81 14.90 -28.93
CA SER A 136 -6.87 15.86 -28.61
C SER A 136 -7.64 15.55 -27.32
N ARG A 137 -7.38 14.41 -26.68
CA ARG A 137 -8.08 13.95 -25.48
C ARG A 137 -7.10 13.76 -24.33
N LEU A 138 -7.51 14.15 -23.13
CA LEU A 138 -6.75 13.86 -21.91
C LEU A 138 -6.65 12.34 -21.72
N GLN A 139 -5.43 11.84 -21.55
CA GLN A 139 -5.12 10.43 -21.27
C GLN A 139 -4.51 10.33 -19.88
N ILE A 140 -5.08 9.48 -19.04
CA ILE A 140 -4.58 9.22 -17.71
C ILE A 140 -3.81 7.90 -17.74
N VAL A 141 -2.58 7.91 -17.25
CA VAL A 141 -1.70 6.75 -17.20
C VAL A 141 -1.35 6.49 -15.74
N ASP A 142 -1.92 5.44 -15.17
CA ASP A 142 -1.51 4.92 -13.87
C ASP A 142 -0.29 4.02 -14.06
N GLY A 143 0.74 4.18 -13.24
CA GLY A 143 1.93 3.34 -13.30
C GLY A 143 2.84 3.51 -12.10
N ASP A 144 3.80 2.60 -11.99
CA ASP A 144 4.88 2.71 -11.02
C ASP A 144 5.73 3.98 -11.26
N LEU A 145 6.71 4.20 -10.38
CA LEU A 145 7.60 5.35 -10.50
C LEU A 145 8.41 5.32 -11.80
N GLY A 146 8.84 4.12 -12.25
CA GLY A 146 9.58 3.94 -13.50
C GLY A 146 8.78 4.45 -14.70
N THR A 147 7.52 4.03 -14.80
CA THR A 147 6.57 4.48 -15.83
C THR A 147 6.39 6.00 -15.80
N CYS A 148 6.10 6.57 -14.62
CA CYS A 148 5.91 8.01 -14.48
C CYS A 148 7.16 8.81 -14.89
N THR A 149 8.34 8.29 -14.55
CA THR A 149 9.64 8.89 -14.89
C THR A 149 9.91 8.82 -16.38
N ASN A 150 9.68 7.67 -17.03
CA ASN A 150 9.89 7.49 -18.46
C ASN A 150 8.97 8.38 -19.29
N VAL A 151 7.69 8.50 -18.91
CA VAL A 151 6.74 9.41 -19.57
C VAL A 151 7.16 10.87 -19.39
N THR A 152 7.61 11.25 -18.19
CA THR A 152 8.11 12.62 -17.94
C THR A 152 9.36 12.92 -18.76
N SER A 153 10.32 11.99 -18.80
CA SER A 153 11.55 12.10 -19.59
C SER A 153 11.25 12.24 -21.09
N LEU A 154 10.32 11.42 -21.60
CA LEU A 154 9.88 11.49 -23.00
C LEU A 154 9.28 12.87 -23.34
N ARG A 155 8.45 13.43 -22.46
CA ARG A 155 7.89 14.78 -22.65
C ARG A 155 8.97 15.84 -22.72
N THR A 156 9.96 15.78 -21.83
CA THR A 156 11.10 16.70 -21.84
C THR A 156 11.90 16.61 -23.13
N GLN A 157 12.13 15.40 -23.65
CA GLN A 157 12.86 15.18 -24.91
C GLN A 157 12.12 15.68 -26.16
N ARG A 158 10.78 15.72 -26.13
CA ARG A 158 9.95 16.12 -27.26
C ARG A 158 9.51 17.60 -27.23
N VAL A 159 9.92 18.35 -26.21
CA VAL A 159 9.66 19.79 -26.10
C VAL A 159 10.92 20.58 -26.47
N PRO A 160 10.81 21.66 -27.27
CA PRO A 160 9.59 22.15 -27.93
C PRO A 160 9.31 21.39 -29.25
N SER A 161 8.01 21.19 -29.57
CA SER A 161 7.56 20.74 -30.89
C SER A 161 6.31 21.52 -31.31
N ASN A 162 6.18 21.78 -32.60
CA ASN A 162 4.99 22.40 -33.20
C ASN A 162 3.84 21.38 -33.41
N HIS A 163 4.14 20.09 -33.35
CA HIS A 163 3.19 19.01 -33.54
C HIS A 163 2.63 18.57 -32.20
N LYS A 164 1.33 18.83 -31.97
CA LYS A 164 0.66 18.50 -30.70
C LYS A 164 0.75 17.01 -30.38
N GLU A 165 0.87 16.16 -31.40
CA GLU A 165 1.02 14.71 -31.24
C GLU A 165 2.33 14.33 -30.54
N ASP A 166 3.39 15.10 -30.76
CA ASP A 166 4.72 14.76 -30.26
C ASP A 166 4.91 15.18 -28.79
N ILE A 167 4.28 16.26 -28.36
CA ILE A 167 4.56 16.89 -27.06
C ILE A 167 3.98 16.08 -25.88
N LEU A 168 3.02 15.18 -26.14
CA LEU A 168 2.30 14.37 -25.14
C LEU A 168 1.73 15.23 -23.99
N SER A 169 1.34 16.46 -24.32
CA SER A 169 0.80 17.44 -23.39
C SER A 169 -0.50 16.95 -22.75
N ASN A 170 -1.28 16.18 -23.51
CA ASN A 170 -2.53 15.56 -23.12
C ASN A 170 -2.37 14.33 -22.20
N ILE A 171 -1.16 13.93 -21.83
CA ILE A 171 -0.93 12.78 -20.94
C ILE A 171 -0.70 13.27 -19.51
N ALA A 172 -1.44 12.71 -18.55
CA ALA A 172 -1.23 12.90 -17.12
C ALA A 172 -0.93 11.54 -16.47
N THR A 173 0.13 11.47 -15.67
CA THR A 173 0.54 10.25 -14.97
C THR A 173 0.12 10.27 -13.52
N LEU A 174 -0.35 9.14 -13.00
CA LEU A 174 -0.66 8.92 -11.59
C LEU A 174 0.26 7.83 -11.03
N LEU A 175 0.79 8.08 -9.84
CA LEU A 175 1.70 7.15 -9.17
C LEU A 175 0.91 5.97 -8.59
N GLY A 176 1.40 4.76 -8.86
CA GLY A 176 0.80 3.50 -8.41
C GLY A 176 0.60 3.45 -6.90
N GLY A 177 -0.62 3.11 -6.48
CA GLY A 177 -1.00 3.09 -5.07
C GLY A 177 -0.31 1.97 -4.30
N ALA A 178 -0.15 0.79 -4.91
CA ALA A 178 0.52 -0.33 -4.27
C ALA A 178 2.04 -0.12 -4.19
N HIS A 179 2.68 0.32 -5.27
CA HIS A 179 4.11 0.63 -5.25
C HIS A 179 4.45 1.75 -4.25
N THR A 180 3.56 2.74 -4.11
CA THR A 180 3.68 3.77 -3.06
C THR A 180 3.64 3.15 -1.66
N MET A 181 2.63 2.31 -1.38
CA MET A 181 2.52 1.58 -0.11
C MET A 181 3.78 0.75 0.18
N TRP A 182 4.20 -0.09 -0.77
CA TRP A 182 5.34 -1.00 -0.61
C TRP A 182 6.63 -0.26 -0.31
N ASN A 183 6.96 0.80 -1.06
CA ASN A 183 8.21 1.54 -0.87
C ASN A 183 8.22 2.34 0.44
N VAL A 184 7.10 2.98 0.80
CA VAL A 184 7.01 3.73 2.07
C VAL A 184 7.02 2.77 3.27
N ALA A 185 6.24 1.69 3.22
CA ALA A 185 6.20 0.67 4.27
C ALA A 185 7.59 0.02 4.46
N GLN A 186 8.30 -0.32 3.38
CA GLN A 186 9.66 -0.84 3.46
C GLN A 186 10.63 0.15 4.12
N ALA A 187 10.53 1.43 3.78
CA ALA A 187 11.38 2.46 4.38
C ALA A 187 11.10 2.62 5.89
N ILE A 188 9.82 2.60 6.29
CA ILE A 188 9.39 2.63 7.70
C ILE A 188 9.84 1.35 8.43
N TYR A 189 9.67 0.19 7.81
CA TYR A 189 10.05 -1.09 8.39
C TYR A 189 11.55 -1.19 8.61
N SER A 190 12.35 -0.79 7.61
CA SER A 190 13.82 -0.81 7.71
C SER A 190 14.35 0.11 8.81
N LYS A 191 13.69 1.24 9.05
CA LYS A 191 14.02 2.17 10.15
C LYS A 191 13.87 1.52 11.52
N HIS A 192 12.78 0.76 11.70
CA HIS A 192 12.39 0.17 12.97
C HIS A 192 12.83 -1.28 13.13
N PHE A 193 13.56 -1.82 12.16
CA PHE A 193 13.96 -3.22 12.15
C PHE A 193 14.73 -3.60 13.41
N GLY A 194 15.70 -2.76 13.82
CA GLY A 194 16.57 -2.98 14.97
C GLY A 194 17.90 -3.62 14.60
N ASP A 195 18.66 -4.00 15.63
CA ASP A 195 19.96 -4.68 15.49
C ASP A 195 19.80 -6.17 15.83
N SER A 196 19.73 -7.01 14.80
CA SER A 196 19.59 -8.46 14.97
C SER A 196 20.85 -9.16 15.49
N SER A 197 21.97 -8.45 15.59
CA SER A 197 23.20 -9.00 16.17
C SER A 197 23.26 -8.87 17.69
N ASP A 198 22.45 -7.98 18.29
CA ASP A 198 22.36 -7.82 19.74
C ASP A 198 21.10 -8.49 20.30
N SER A 199 21.28 -9.55 21.08
CA SER A 199 20.19 -10.29 21.71
C SER A 199 19.43 -9.50 22.80
N ARG A 200 19.77 -8.25 23.05
CA ARG A 200 19.04 -7.33 23.94
C ARG A 200 18.23 -6.28 23.18
N ASP A 201 18.44 -6.14 21.87
CA ASP A 201 17.65 -5.23 21.03
C ASP A 201 16.20 -5.71 20.92
N SER A 202 15.27 -4.74 20.92
CA SER A 202 13.83 -4.97 20.89
C SER A 202 13.16 -4.35 19.66
N GLY A 203 13.92 -4.21 18.56
CA GLY A 203 13.40 -3.78 17.27
C GLY A 203 12.37 -4.75 16.67
N ALA A 204 11.85 -4.41 15.50
CA ALA A 204 10.83 -5.20 14.81
C ALA A 204 11.26 -6.67 14.60
N TRP A 205 12.55 -6.92 14.34
CA TRP A 205 13.08 -8.29 14.17
C TRP A 205 12.83 -9.17 15.40
N ARG A 206 12.93 -8.60 16.61
CA ARG A 206 12.77 -9.34 17.86
C ARG A 206 11.32 -9.72 18.10
N PHE A 207 10.40 -8.84 17.70
CA PHE A 207 8.97 -9.15 17.74
C PHE A 207 8.66 -10.33 16.82
N LEU A 208 9.17 -10.34 15.59
CA LEU A 208 9.00 -11.49 14.69
C LEU A 208 9.54 -12.79 15.26
N ASP A 209 10.77 -12.78 15.77
CA ASP A 209 11.40 -13.95 16.36
C ASP A 209 10.56 -14.51 17.53
N SER A 210 10.08 -13.63 18.42
CA SER A 210 9.22 -14.01 19.54
C SER A 210 7.83 -14.50 19.14
N LEU A 211 7.34 -14.09 17.96
CA LEU A 211 6.10 -14.59 17.36
C LEU A 211 6.29 -15.92 16.61
N GLY A 212 7.53 -16.43 16.52
CA GLY A 212 7.88 -17.64 15.77
C GLY A 212 7.98 -17.40 14.26
N ILE A 213 8.20 -16.16 13.82
CA ILE A 213 8.31 -15.79 12.41
C ILE A 213 9.80 -15.59 12.08
N PRO A 214 10.38 -16.35 11.13
CA PRO A 214 11.78 -16.22 10.77
C PRO A 214 12.15 -14.81 10.30
N SER A 215 13.08 -14.14 10.98
CA SER A 215 13.47 -12.76 10.69
C SER A 215 14.54 -12.61 9.59
N HIS A 216 15.27 -13.69 9.28
CA HIS A 216 16.52 -13.68 8.50
C HIS A 216 16.38 -13.40 6.99
N LYS A 217 15.16 -13.21 6.47
CA LYS A 217 14.89 -12.86 5.04
C LYS A 217 13.94 -11.68 4.86
N MET A 218 13.53 -11.03 5.95
CA MET A 218 12.36 -10.13 5.93
C MET A 218 12.65 -8.71 5.43
N LEU A 219 13.92 -8.36 5.18
CA LEU A 219 14.31 -7.12 4.49
C LEU A 219 14.65 -7.35 3.02
N GLU A 220 14.64 -8.60 2.55
CA GLU A 220 14.82 -8.90 1.13
C GLU A 220 13.55 -8.51 0.36
N LYS A 221 13.71 -7.75 -0.73
CA LYS A 221 12.64 -7.11 -1.52
C LYS A 221 11.76 -8.09 -2.32
N LYS A 222 11.41 -9.25 -1.78
CA LYS A 222 10.74 -10.32 -2.52
C LYS A 222 9.30 -10.56 -2.10
N ASP A 223 8.90 -10.11 -0.90
CA ASP A 223 7.55 -10.32 -0.37
C ASP A 223 7.01 -9.11 0.42
N PHE A 224 6.47 -8.13 -0.31
CA PHE A 224 5.85 -6.92 0.23
C PHE A 224 4.52 -7.19 0.92
N THR A 225 3.76 -8.19 0.45
CA THR A 225 2.50 -8.59 1.09
C THR A 225 2.78 -9.15 2.49
N LEU A 226 3.76 -10.05 2.60
CA LEU A 226 4.21 -10.60 3.88
C LEU A 226 4.83 -9.52 4.77
N MET A 227 5.60 -8.58 4.21
CA MET A 227 6.13 -7.45 4.97
C MET A 227 5.02 -6.64 5.63
N ILE A 228 3.96 -6.26 4.90
CA ILE A 228 2.81 -5.52 5.47
C ILE A 228 2.11 -6.36 6.55
N LYS A 229 1.84 -7.64 6.27
CA LYS A 229 1.28 -8.59 7.26
C LYS A 229 2.15 -8.67 8.53
N ASN A 230 3.47 -8.64 8.39
CA ASN A 230 4.40 -8.65 9.52
C ASN A 230 4.39 -7.33 10.30
N ILE A 231 4.33 -6.18 9.63
CA ILE A 231 4.15 -4.87 10.28
C ILE A 231 2.87 -4.85 11.12
N GLU A 232 1.75 -5.31 10.55
CA GLU A 232 0.47 -5.45 11.27
C GLU A 232 0.59 -6.34 12.50
N LYS A 233 1.23 -7.51 12.38
CA LYS A 233 1.43 -8.45 13.50
C LYS A 233 2.25 -7.84 14.64
N ILE A 234 3.36 -7.19 14.30
CA ILE A 234 4.23 -6.51 15.27
C ILE A 234 3.47 -5.36 15.94
N HIS A 235 2.75 -4.56 15.15
CA HIS A 235 1.95 -3.46 15.67
C HIS A 235 0.88 -3.95 16.65
N LYS A 236 0.11 -4.97 16.27
CA LYS A 236 -0.92 -5.57 17.11
C LYS A 236 -0.37 -6.16 18.40
N ALA A 237 0.72 -6.94 18.33
CA ALA A 237 1.37 -7.50 19.52
C ALA A 237 1.89 -6.39 20.46
N THR A 238 2.46 -5.33 19.89
CA THR A 238 2.93 -4.17 20.66
C THR A 238 1.77 -3.46 21.36
N LEU A 239 0.64 -3.25 20.67
CA LEU A 239 -0.57 -2.64 21.26
C LEU A 239 -1.14 -3.47 22.40
N VAL A 240 -1.22 -4.81 22.25
CA VAL A 240 -1.66 -5.71 23.32
C VAL A 240 -0.77 -5.56 24.55
N TYR A 241 0.55 -5.50 24.38
CA TYR A 241 1.47 -5.28 25.50
C TYR A 241 1.26 -3.91 26.16
N CYS A 242 1.12 -2.84 25.37
CA CYS A 242 0.85 -1.48 25.88
C CYS A 242 -0.45 -1.42 26.70
N LEU A 243 -1.50 -2.10 26.22
CA LEU A 243 -2.77 -2.23 26.93
C LEU A 243 -2.60 -2.95 28.26
N MET A 244 -1.81 -4.03 28.30
CA MET A 244 -1.56 -4.76 29.55
C MET A 244 -0.80 -3.91 30.58
N VAL A 245 0.17 -3.10 30.12
CA VAL A 245 0.90 -2.14 30.97
C VAL A 245 -0.02 -1.05 31.53
N VAL A 246 -1.02 -0.60 30.76
CA VAL A 246 -2.04 0.36 31.22
C VAL A 246 -3.01 -0.28 32.21
N MET A 247 -3.38 -1.54 31.97
CA MET A 247 -4.27 -2.30 32.85
C MET A 247 -3.57 -2.80 34.13
N GLY A 248 -2.24 -2.71 34.22
CA GLY A 248 -1.44 -3.20 35.35
C GLY A 248 -1.39 -4.72 35.45
N ASN A 249 -1.52 -5.42 34.33
CA ASN A 249 -1.55 -6.88 34.24
C ASN A 249 -0.51 -7.45 33.27
N GLU A 250 0.59 -6.73 33.01
CA GLU A 250 1.70 -7.15 32.14
C GLU A 250 2.42 -8.42 32.61
N SER A 251 2.19 -8.84 33.86
CA SER A 251 2.68 -10.12 34.39
C SER A 251 1.82 -11.33 34.02
N ALA A 252 0.57 -11.11 33.59
CA ALA A 252 -0.36 -12.17 33.24
C ALA A 252 -0.07 -12.79 31.86
N SER A 253 -0.50 -14.03 31.68
CA SER A 253 -0.56 -14.67 30.36
C SER A 253 -1.96 -14.51 29.78
N LEU A 254 -2.05 -14.34 28.47
CA LEU A 254 -3.31 -14.34 27.76
C LEU A 254 -3.95 -15.74 27.75
N THR A 255 -5.27 -15.76 27.88
CA THR A 255 -6.12 -16.95 27.80
C THR A 255 -7.01 -16.88 26.55
N LYS A 256 -7.60 -18.03 26.16
CA LYS A 256 -8.60 -18.05 25.08
C LYS A 256 -9.88 -17.26 25.46
N GLU A 257 -10.24 -17.29 26.73
CA GLU A 257 -11.37 -16.52 27.27
C GLU A 257 -10.96 -15.07 27.52
N LEU A 258 -11.73 -14.14 26.95
CA LEU A 258 -11.55 -12.71 27.12
C LEU A 258 -12.18 -12.24 28.43
N THR A 259 -11.53 -11.32 29.12
CA THR A 259 -12.03 -10.80 30.41
C THR A 259 -13.28 -9.95 30.16
N PRO A 260 -14.43 -10.24 30.79
CA PRO A 260 -15.61 -9.37 30.71
C PRO A 260 -15.29 -7.97 31.27
N MET A 261 -15.62 -6.92 30.52
CA MET A 261 -15.31 -5.54 30.87
C MET A 261 -16.44 -4.60 30.44
N SER A 262 -16.75 -3.61 31.26
CA SER A 262 -17.76 -2.61 30.89
C SER A 262 -17.28 -1.75 29.71
N SER A 263 -18.21 -1.35 28.86
CA SER A 263 -18.01 -0.43 27.75
C SER A 263 -17.38 0.89 28.16
N SER A 264 -17.71 1.42 29.35
CA SER A 264 -17.04 2.59 29.92
C SER A 264 -15.57 2.31 30.25
N ARG A 265 -15.27 1.18 30.91
CA ARG A 265 -13.89 0.85 31.25
C ARG A 265 -13.05 0.56 30.01
N ILE A 266 -13.64 -0.04 28.98
CA ILE A 266 -13.02 -0.23 27.67
C ILE A 266 -12.61 1.13 27.09
N GLN A 267 -13.52 2.10 27.07
CA GLN A 267 -13.22 3.46 26.61
C GLN A 267 -12.09 4.11 27.41
N ASP A 268 -12.13 3.99 28.74
CA ASP A 268 -11.09 4.57 29.62
C ASP A 268 -9.71 3.98 29.34
N VAL A 269 -9.61 2.65 29.18
CA VAL A 269 -8.35 1.96 28.87
C VAL A 269 -7.81 2.37 27.50
N VAL A 270 -8.69 2.54 26.51
CA VAL A 270 -8.31 3.02 25.17
C VAL A 270 -7.76 4.45 25.25
N GLU A 271 -8.44 5.34 25.98
CA GLU A 271 -8.02 6.73 26.16
C GLU A 271 -6.69 6.86 26.90
N GLU A 272 -6.51 6.07 27.96
CA GLU A 272 -5.28 6.04 28.75
C GLU A 272 -4.11 5.49 27.92
N THR A 273 -4.35 4.44 27.12
CA THR A 273 -3.34 3.87 26.21
C THR A 273 -2.95 4.88 25.12
N TYR A 274 -3.93 5.56 24.52
CA TYR A 274 -3.67 6.64 23.56
C TYR A 274 -2.84 7.75 24.21
N SER A 275 -3.26 8.23 25.38
CA SER A 275 -2.60 9.31 26.10
C SER A 275 -1.15 8.96 26.45
N ARG A 276 -0.88 7.71 26.85
CA ARG A 276 0.44 7.24 27.30
C ARG A 276 1.41 6.93 26.16
N PHE A 277 0.94 6.53 24.98
CA PHE A 277 1.82 6.03 23.91
C PHE A 277 1.70 6.75 22.57
N PHE A 278 0.67 7.57 22.35
CA PHE A 278 0.42 8.23 21.06
C PHE A 278 0.27 9.75 21.15
N SER A 279 0.01 10.31 22.34
CA SER A 279 -0.13 11.76 22.50
C SER A 279 1.17 12.50 22.20
N ALA A 280 1.07 13.77 21.79
CA ALA A 280 2.22 14.64 21.59
C ALA A 280 3.05 14.80 22.88
N GLN A 281 2.38 14.85 24.04
CA GLN A 281 3.03 14.93 25.34
C GLN A 281 3.82 13.65 25.66
N ALA A 282 3.22 12.47 25.45
CA ALA A 282 3.93 11.20 25.64
C ALA A 282 5.17 11.09 24.76
N LYS A 283 5.09 11.54 23.50
CA LYS A 283 6.23 11.58 22.59
C LYS A 283 7.35 12.48 23.13
N LEU A 284 7.00 13.67 23.64
CA LEU A 284 7.96 14.61 24.25
C LEU A 284 8.60 14.01 25.51
N ASP A 285 7.78 13.52 26.45
CA ASP A 285 8.24 12.96 27.73
C ASP A 285 9.18 11.78 27.52
N ALA A 286 8.91 10.94 26.52
CA ALA A 286 9.77 9.83 26.16
C ALA A 286 11.16 10.26 25.68
N THR A 287 11.29 11.45 25.07
CA THR A 287 12.61 11.98 24.66
C THR A 287 13.44 12.52 25.82
N LEU A 288 12.79 12.83 26.95
CA LEU A 288 13.45 13.31 28.17
C LEU A 288 14.01 12.16 29.02
N GLN A 289 13.64 10.91 28.71
CA GLN A 289 14.14 9.74 29.42
C GLN A 289 15.64 9.49 29.13
N PRO A 290 16.43 8.98 30.09
CA PRO A 290 17.84 8.67 29.88
C PRO A 290 18.06 7.62 28.78
N SER A 291 17.13 6.66 28.65
CA SER A 291 17.16 5.60 27.65
C SER A 291 16.24 5.92 26.47
N PRO A 292 16.66 5.70 25.21
CA PRO A 292 15.81 5.94 24.05
C PRO A 292 14.74 4.84 23.84
N LYS A 293 14.68 3.79 24.66
CA LYS A 293 13.73 2.67 24.52
C LYS A 293 12.29 3.12 24.31
N LEU A 294 11.75 3.93 25.24
CA LEU A 294 10.37 4.40 25.16
C LEU A 294 10.15 5.28 23.91
N SER A 295 11.09 6.17 23.62
CA SER A 295 11.00 7.03 22.44
C SER A 295 11.00 6.22 21.13
N ASN A 296 11.83 5.18 21.05
CA ASN A 296 11.89 4.27 19.90
C ASN A 296 10.58 3.48 19.76
N LEU A 297 10.01 3.00 20.88
CA LEU A 297 8.73 2.29 20.89
C LEU A 297 7.59 3.17 20.38
N ILE A 298 7.46 4.39 20.91
CA ILE A 298 6.41 5.35 20.52
C ILE A 298 6.56 5.73 19.05
N LEU A 299 7.78 5.97 18.57
CA LEU A 299 8.04 6.23 17.14
C LEU A 299 7.63 5.05 16.26
N ARG A 300 7.93 3.81 16.67
CA ARG A 300 7.51 2.61 15.93
C ARG A 300 6.00 2.45 15.91
N LEU A 301 5.34 2.65 17.05
CA LEU A 301 3.88 2.61 17.15
C LEU A 301 3.23 3.62 16.21
N ALA A 302 3.69 4.88 16.24
CA ALA A 302 3.16 5.94 15.39
C ALA A 302 3.40 5.67 13.90
N ASP A 303 4.62 5.25 13.51
CA ASP A 303 4.94 5.01 12.11
C ASP A 303 4.22 3.76 11.57
N PHE A 304 4.19 2.65 12.32
CA PHE A 304 3.50 1.43 11.91
C PHE A 304 1.99 1.62 11.83
N ALA A 305 1.38 2.43 12.71
CA ALA A 305 -0.03 2.76 12.63
C ALA A 305 -0.41 3.40 11.27
N THR A 306 0.50 4.16 10.64
CA THR A 306 0.26 4.74 9.30
C THR A 306 0.25 3.68 8.19
N VAL A 307 1.08 2.63 8.32
CA VAL A 307 1.11 1.51 7.37
C VAL A 307 -0.16 0.66 7.52
N VAL A 308 -0.53 0.33 8.76
CA VAL A 308 -1.76 -0.41 9.08
C VAL A 308 -3.00 0.34 8.58
N GLU A 309 -3.10 1.65 8.84
CA GLU A 309 -4.23 2.44 8.33
C GLU A 309 -4.20 2.57 6.81
N GLY A 310 -3.03 2.79 6.22
CA GLY A 310 -2.91 2.90 4.76
C GLY A 310 -3.44 1.66 4.05
N ASP A 311 -3.06 0.47 4.53
CA ASP A 311 -3.50 -0.80 3.96
C ASP A 311 -5.00 -1.03 4.20
N ALA A 312 -5.47 -0.78 5.42
CA ALA A 312 -6.89 -0.89 5.75
C ALA A 312 -7.78 0.09 4.97
N ALA A 313 -7.31 1.32 4.73
CA ALA A 313 -8.00 2.33 3.95
C ALA A 313 -8.03 2.00 2.46
N MET A 314 -6.90 1.52 1.91
CA MET A 314 -6.81 1.03 0.53
C MET A 314 -7.76 -0.15 0.30
N LYS A 315 -7.72 -1.18 1.17
CA LYS A 315 -8.63 -2.34 1.09
C LYS A 315 -10.09 -1.92 1.21
N ALA A 316 -10.40 -0.96 2.06
CA ALA A 316 -11.76 -0.43 2.24
C ALA A 316 -12.25 0.45 1.07
N GLY A 317 -11.35 0.85 0.16
CA GLY A 317 -11.66 1.83 -0.88
C GLY A 317 -12.01 3.20 -0.32
N ASP A 318 -11.43 3.62 0.81
CA ASP A 318 -11.68 4.95 1.38
C ASP A 318 -10.56 5.91 0.97
N ILE A 319 -10.73 6.56 -0.19
CA ILE A 319 -9.74 7.46 -0.75
C ILE A 319 -9.49 8.67 0.16
N GLY A 320 -10.49 9.09 0.93
CA GLY A 320 -10.33 10.16 1.93
C GLY A 320 -9.34 9.78 3.02
N ARG A 321 -9.48 8.57 3.58
CA ARG A 321 -8.52 8.05 4.58
C ARG A 321 -7.13 7.80 3.98
N VAL A 322 -7.07 7.29 2.75
CA VAL A 322 -5.80 7.15 2.02
C VAL A 322 -5.09 8.49 1.85
N MET A 323 -5.80 9.56 1.44
CA MET A 323 -5.19 10.89 1.31
C MET A 323 -4.64 11.42 2.63
N ASN A 324 -5.31 11.18 3.76
CA ASN A 324 -4.80 11.58 5.08
C ASN A 324 -3.49 10.86 5.41
N VAL A 325 -3.41 9.56 5.15
CA VAL A 325 -2.17 8.78 5.34
C VAL A 325 -1.07 9.27 4.39
N TRP A 326 -1.39 9.48 3.12
CA TRP A 326 -0.43 9.94 2.11
C TRP A 326 0.13 11.33 2.40
N LYS A 327 -0.66 12.26 2.96
CA LYS A 327 -0.15 13.53 3.48
C LYS A 327 0.88 13.33 4.59
N ARG A 328 0.62 12.41 5.53
CA ARG A 328 1.60 12.06 6.58
C ARG A 328 2.87 11.46 5.99
N TRP A 329 2.74 10.57 5.01
CA TRP A 329 3.88 9.98 4.31
C TRP A 329 4.66 10.98 3.47
N ALA A 330 3.99 11.95 2.85
CA ALA A 330 4.63 13.04 2.10
C ALA A 330 5.60 13.84 2.98
N VAL A 331 5.24 14.08 4.24
CA VAL A 331 6.11 14.71 5.24
C VAL A 331 7.19 13.74 5.73
N LEU A 332 6.81 12.54 6.16
CA LEU A 332 7.72 11.53 6.70
C LEU A 332 8.83 11.17 5.70
N ALA A 333 8.49 11.02 4.41
CA ALA A 333 9.43 10.72 3.34
C ALA A 333 10.52 11.79 3.19
N GLN A 334 10.24 13.06 3.55
CA GLN A 334 11.26 14.11 3.53
C GLN A 334 12.39 13.84 4.52
N GLY A 335 12.10 13.16 5.63
CA GLY A 335 13.07 12.77 6.65
C GLY A 335 13.83 11.48 6.34
N ILE A 336 13.39 10.69 5.36
CA ILE A 336 14.02 9.42 5.00
C ILE A 336 15.05 9.62 3.88
N LYS A 337 16.33 9.39 4.20
CA LYS A 337 17.43 9.55 3.23
C LYS A 337 17.34 8.61 2.02
N LYS A 338 16.85 7.37 2.20
CA LYS A 338 16.79 6.33 1.16
C LYS A 338 15.53 6.38 0.28
N LEU A 339 14.57 7.27 0.55
CA LEU A 339 13.28 7.33 -0.17
C LEU A 339 13.25 8.53 -1.12
N THR A 340 14.30 8.72 -1.92
CA THR A 340 14.55 10.00 -2.62
C THR A 340 13.47 10.34 -3.65
N GLN A 341 13.11 9.41 -4.53
CA GLN A 341 12.12 9.69 -5.60
C GLN A 341 10.68 9.76 -5.06
N TYR A 342 10.26 8.80 -4.24
CA TYR A 342 8.93 8.83 -3.62
C TYR A 342 8.75 10.03 -2.68
N SER A 343 9.82 10.57 -2.07
CA SER A 343 9.76 11.83 -1.33
C SER A 343 9.45 13.04 -2.22
N ILE A 344 9.56 12.94 -3.53
CA ILE A 344 9.23 14.02 -4.47
C ILE A 344 7.88 13.72 -5.16
N GLN A 345 7.71 12.50 -5.67
CA GLN A 345 6.56 12.16 -6.50
C GLN A 345 5.25 12.03 -5.73
N LEU A 346 5.27 11.51 -4.50
CA LEU A 346 4.06 11.43 -3.68
C LEU A 346 3.49 12.82 -3.34
N PRO A 347 4.30 13.79 -2.82
CA PRO A 347 3.82 15.17 -2.65
C PRO A 347 3.32 15.81 -3.95
N ARG A 348 4.00 15.57 -5.08
CA ARG A 348 3.56 16.07 -6.40
C ARG A 348 2.18 15.57 -6.76
N MET A 349 1.92 14.28 -6.60
CA MET A 349 0.60 13.70 -6.87
C MET A 349 -0.48 14.26 -5.94
N ILE A 350 -0.18 14.42 -4.65
CA ILE A 350 -1.13 15.01 -3.69
C ILE A 350 -1.49 16.44 -4.09
N LEU A 351 -0.50 17.27 -4.45
CA LEU A 351 -0.73 18.64 -4.90
C LEU A 351 -1.46 18.69 -6.23
N LEU A 352 -1.13 17.79 -7.16
CA LEU A 352 -1.82 17.69 -8.45
C LEU A 352 -3.32 17.44 -8.25
N LEU A 353 -3.67 16.43 -7.46
CA LEU A 353 -5.05 15.98 -7.25
C LEU A 353 -5.90 16.94 -6.40
N ASN A 354 -5.28 17.69 -5.48
CA ASN A 354 -6.01 18.51 -4.51
C ASN A 354 -5.92 20.02 -4.75
N GLU A 355 -4.86 20.50 -5.39
CA GLU A 355 -4.58 21.95 -5.48
C GLU A 355 -4.47 22.45 -6.92
N VAL A 356 -4.05 21.61 -7.89
CA VAL A 356 -3.77 22.05 -9.26
C VAL A 356 -4.89 21.71 -10.24
N LEU A 357 -5.35 20.46 -10.28
CA LEU A 357 -6.36 20.03 -11.24
C LEU A 357 -7.73 20.68 -10.99
N PRO A 358 -8.58 20.83 -12.03
CA PRO A 358 -9.97 21.19 -11.86
C PRO A 358 -10.64 20.26 -10.82
N PRO A 359 -11.46 20.79 -9.88
CA PRO A 359 -12.01 20.00 -8.78
C PRO A 359 -12.74 18.74 -9.25
N GLY A 360 -13.54 18.81 -10.32
CA GLY A 360 -14.21 17.67 -10.91
C GLY A 360 -13.25 16.60 -11.45
N LEU A 361 -12.20 17.01 -12.18
CA LEU A 361 -11.18 16.08 -12.68
C LEU A 361 -10.42 15.44 -11.52
N GLY A 362 -9.96 16.23 -10.54
CA GLY A 362 -9.28 15.72 -9.34
C GLY A 362 -10.14 14.73 -8.56
N HIS A 363 -11.46 14.95 -8.49
CA HIS A 363 -12.41 14.01 -7.88
C HIS A 363 -12.48 12.68 -8.65
N ILE A 364 -12.66 12.70 -9.97
CA ILE A 364 -12.68 11.48 -10.80
C ILE A 364 -11.38 10.69 -10.65
N LEU A 365 -10.23 11.36 -10.72
CA LEU A 365 -8.93 10.69 -10.62
C LEU A 365 -8.75 10.01 -9.26
N LYS A 366 -9.08 10.71 -8.16
CA LYS A 366 -9.09 10.13 -6.81
C LYS A 366 -10.00 8.92 -6.73
N HIS A 367 -11.20 9.02 -7.30
CA HIS A 367 -12.18 7.94 -7.32
C HIS A 367 -11.86 6.78 -8.28
N SER A 368 -10.78 6.92 -9.04
CA SER A 368 -10.30 5.91 -9.98
C SER A 368 -8.95 5.29 -9.57
N LEU A 369 -8.35 5.67 -8.45
CA LEU A 369 -7.03 5.14 -8.03
C LEU A 369 -7.08 3.66 -7.61
N PHE A 370 -8.23 3.22 -7.09
CA PHE A 370 -8.46 1.84 -6.68
C PHE A 370 -9.65 1.25 -7.44
N VAL A 371 -9.64 -0.07 -7.60
CA VAL A 371 -10.72 -0.84 -8.22
C VAL A 371 -11.15 -1.96 -7.29
N ALA A 372 -12.40 -2.41 -7.40
CA ALA A 372 -12.93 -3.57 -6.68
C ALA A 372 -13.15 -4.74 -7.67
N PRO A 373 -12.14 -5.58 -7.98
CA PRO A 373 -12.22 -6.54 -9.09
C PRO A 373 -13.41 -7.49 -9.01
N SER A 374 -13.74 -7.96 -7.80
CA SER A 374 -14.86 -8.88 -7.56
C SER A 374 -16.19 -8.18 -7.29
N GLY A 375 -16.17 -6.86 -7.09
CA GLY A 375 -17.28 -6.04 -6.62
C GLY A 375 -17.58 -6.19 -5.10
N ARG A 376 -16.74 -6.92 -4.36
CA ARG A 376 -16.92 -7.12 -2.91
C ARG A 376 -16.45 -5.90 -2.13
N GLN A 377 -17.22 -5.50 -1.12
CA GLN A 377 -16.78 -4.49 -0.16
C GLN A 377 -15.49 -4.93 0.54
N LYS A 378 -14.60 -3.98 0.81
CA LYS A 378 -13.28 -4.19 1.45
C LYS A 378 -12.29 -5.05 0.67
N HIS A 379 -12.53 -5.26 -0.63
CA HIS A 379 -11.65 -5.99 -1.54
C HIS A 379 -11.16 -5.05 -2.67
N PHE A 380 -10.91 -3.79 -2.32
CA PHE A 380 -10.30 -2.85 -3.25
C PHE A 380 -8.80 -3.14 -3.37
N VAL A 381 -8.27 -2.97 -4.58
CA VAL A 381 -6.84 -3.08 -4.89
C VAL A 381 -6.42 -1.85 -5.70
N ALA A 382 -5.15 -1.48 -5.59
CA ALA A 382 -4.60 -0.46 -6.47
C ALA A 382 -4.49 -0.97 -7.91
N LYS A 383 -4.65 -0.06 -8.88
CA LYS A 383 -4.63 -0.42 -10.31
C LYS A 383 -3.34 -1.10 -10.75
N ASP A 384 -2.20 -0.62 -10.24
CA ASP A 384 -0.89 -1.20 -10.48
C ASP A 384 -0.80 -2.63 -9.93
N GLN A 385 -1.28 -2.87 -8.70
CA GLN A 385 -1.37 -4.23 -8.16
C GLN A 385 -2.33 -5.14 -8.95
N PHE A 386 -3.44 -4.59 -9.45
CA PHE A 386 -4.33 -5.34 -10.31
C PHE A 386 -3.65 -5.72 -11.63
N LEU A 387 -2.82 -4.84 -12.19
CA LEU A 387 -2.01 -5.17 -13.37
C LEU A 387 -1.01 -6.30 -13.06
N GLU A 388 -0.34 -6.27 -11.92
CA GLU A 388 0.57 -7.36 -11.51
C GLU A 388 -0.16 -8.70 -11.36
N SER A 389 -1.37 -8.67 -10.81
CA SER A 389 -2.27 -9.82 -10.78
C SER A 389 -2.56 -10.38 -12.17
N GLN A 390 -2.75 -9.53 -13.17
CA GLN A 390 -2.94 -9.99 -14.56
C GLN A 390 -1.63 -10.49 -15.17
N ASN A 391 -0.50 -9.83 -14.90
CA ASN A 391 0.84 -10.23 -15.37
C ASN A 391 1.17 -11.66 -14.92
N TYR A 392 0.82 -12.02 -13.68
CA TYR A 392 0.94 -13.38 -13.17
C TYR A 392 0.22 -14.39 -14.06
N TRP A 393 -1.09 -14.21 -14.30
CA TRP A 393 -1.87 -15.14 -15.13
C TRP A 393 -1.33 -15.23 -16.55
N LEU A 394 -0.88 -14.10 -17.11
CA LEU A 394 -0.25 -14.09 -18.42
C LEU A 394 1.00 -14.99 -18.45
N LYS A 395 1.87 -14.91 -17.44
CA LYS A 395 3.04 -15.79 -17.28
C LYS A 395 2.61 -17.25 -17.04
N HIS A 396 1.61 -17.48 -16.17
CA HIS A 396 1.09 -18.81 -15.86
C HIS A 396 0.61 -19.53 -17.12
N PHE A 397 -0.25 -18.92 -17.92
CA PHE A 397 -0.75 -19.51 -19.18
C PHE A 397 0.36 -19.65 -20.23
N PHE A 398 1.33 -18.74 -20.25
CA PHE A 398 2.48 -18.86 -21.15
C PHE A 398 3.35 -20.08 -20.82
N ASN A 399 3.66 -20.27 -19.54
CA ASN A 399 4.57 -21.31 -19.07
C ASN A 399 3.91 -22.70 -19.08
N ASN A 400 2.63 -22.80 -18.72
CA ASN A 400 1.95 -24.09 -18.51
C ASN A 400 1.30 -24.70 -19.75
N THR A 401 1.45 -24.11 -20.94
CA THR A 401 0.83 -24.61 -22.19
C THR A 401 1.76 -25.43 -23.09
N GLY A 402 2.89 -25.90 -22.56
CA GLY A 402 3.80 -26.87 -23.20
C GLY A 402 4.53 -26.38 -24.46
N ARG A 403 4.30 -25.13 -24.88
CA ARG A 403 4.90 -24.49 -26.07
C ARG A 403 5.58 -23.17 -25.71
N GLY A 404 6.21 -23.08 -24.53
CA GLY A 404 6.68 -21.87 -23.80
C GLY A 404 7.65 -20.90 -24.51
N THR A 405 7.52 -20.69 -25.82
CA THR A 405 8.37 -19.85 -26.65
C THR A 405 7.60 -19.11 -27.77
N ASN A 406 6.30 -19.37 -28.00
CA ASN A 406 5.57 -18.68 -29.08
C ASN A 406 5.03 -17.32 -28.62
N ILE A 407 5.82 -16.27 -28.85
CA ILE A 407 5.46 -14.89 -28.49
C ILE A 407 4.20 -14.37 -29.21
N ASN A 408 3.95 -14.82 -30.44
CA ASN A 408 2.75 -14.43 -31.17
C ASN A 408 1.48 -14.97 -30.52
N ARG A 409 1.55 -16.12 -29.84
CA ARG A 409 0.42 -16.66 -29.08
C ARG A 409 0.20 -15.87 -27.79
N LEU A 410 1.26 -15.52 -27.08
CA LEU A 410 1.18 -14.65 -25.90
C LEU A 410 0.53 -13.31 -26.27
N LYS A 411 1.02 -12.70 -27.34
CA LYS A 411 0.54 -11.42 -27.85
C LYS A 411 -0.87 -11.48 -28.43
N ASN A 412 -1.14 -12.37 -29.37
CA ASN A 412 -2.40 -12.36 -30.13
C ASN A 412 -3.52 -13.16 -29.47
N THR A 413 -3.21 -14.10 -28.59
CA THR A 413 -4.20 -15.03 -28.01
C THR A 413 -4.36 -14.81 -26.50
N TYR A 414 -3.28 -14.83 -25.72
CA TYR A 414 -3.43 -14.77 -24.26
C TYR A 414 -3.69 -13.37 -23.74
N SER A 415 -2.88 -12.37 -24.14
CA SER A 415 -2.94 -11.02 -23.56
C SER A 415 -4.31 -10.32 -23.68
N LEU A 416 -5.10 -10.62 -24.71
CA LEU A 416 -6.45 -10.06 -24.86
C LEU A 416 -7.52 -10.84 -24.07
N ASN A 417 -7.25 -12.09 -23.73
CA ASN A 417 -8.25 -13.03 -23.22
C ASN A 417 -7.96 -13.50 -21.80
N ILE A 418 -7.04 -12.87 -21.06
CA ILE A 418 -6.70 -13.29 -19.68
C ILE A 418 -7.93 -13.39 -18.77
N PRO A 419 -8.85 -12.40 -18.71
CA PRO A 419 -10.06 -12.52 -17.90
C PRO A 419 -10.93 -13.72 -18.31
N LEU A 420 -11.13 -13.93 -19.60
CA LEU A 420 -11.90 -15.06 -20.14
C LEU A 420 -11.24 -16.40 -19.78
N LEU A 421 -9.91 -16.50 -19.88
CA LEU A 421 -9.16 -17.70 -19.56
C LEU A 421 -9.22 -18.02 -18.05
N GLN A 422 -9.15 -17.00 -17.19
CA GLN A 422 -9.37 -17.16 -15.75
C GLN A 422 -10.77 -17.69 -15.45
N GLU A 423 -11.81 -17.08 -16.05
CA GLU A 423 -13.19 -17.53 -15.87
C GLU A 423 -13.39 -18.97 -16.35
N LEU A 424 -12.79 -19.34 -17.49
CA LEU A 424 -12.83 -20.71 -17.98
C LEU A 424 -12.18 -21.70 -17.01
N VAL A 425 -11.01 -21.38 -16.47
CA VAL A 425 -10.33 -22.23 -15.48
C VAL A 425 -11.19 -22.39 -14.23
N HIS A 426 -11.73 -21.29 -13.69
CA HIS A 426 -12.61 -21.35 -12.53
C HIS A 426 -13.90 -22.14 -12.80
N GLY A 427 -14.50 -21.97 -13.98
CA GLY A 427 -15.68 -22.73 -14.40
C GLY A 427 -15.40 -24.23 -14.50
N LEU A 428 -14.29 -24.62 -15.12
CA LEU A 428 -13.88 -26.02 -15.21
C LEU A 428 -13.58 -26.65 -13.84
N LEU A 429 -12.98 -25.89 -12.92
CA LEU A 429 -12.78 -26.33 -11.55
C LEU A 429 -14.13 -26.59 -10.88
N ALA A 430 -15.06 -25.63 -10.97
CA ALA A 430 -16.41 -25.77 -10.40
C ALA A 430 -17.16 -26.98 -10.98
N ASP A 431 -17.12 -27.18 -12.31
CA ASP A 431 -17.75 -28.32 -12.99
C ASP A 431 -17.14 -29.66 -12.59
N SER A 432 -15.84 -29.68 -12.26
CA SER A 432 -15.15 -30.88 -11.76
C SER A 432 -15.48 -31.22 -10.30
N GLY A 433 -16.44 -30.52 -9.68
CA GLY A 433 -16.81 -30.68 -8.28
C GLY A 433 -15.77 -30.10 -7.31
N LYS A 434 -14.70 -29.48 -7.82
CA LYS A 434 -13.72 -28.74 -7.02
C LYS A 434 -14.28 -27.35 -6.78
N LYS A 435 -14.50 -27.00 -5.52
CA LYS A 435 -14.74 -25.60 -5.19
C LYS A 435 -13.42 -24.84 -5.37
N THR A 436 -13.46 -23.74 -6.12
CA THR A 436 -12.44 -22.69 -5.98
C THR A 436 -12.68 -22.07 -4.63
N VAL A 437 -12.03 -22.62 -3.62
CA VAL A 437 -12.07 -22.04 -2.30
C VAL A 437 -10.96 -20.91 -2.39
N TYR A 438 -11.12 -19.79 -1.69
CA TYR A 438 -10.15 -18.67 -1.66
C TYR A 438 -9.71 -18.41 -0.21
N GLN A 439 -8.48 -18.71 0.18
CA GLN A 439 -7.94 -18.53 1.53
C GLN A 439 -7.99 -17.01 1.67
N SER A 440 -8.81 -16.57 2.61
CA SER A 440 -8.43 -15.35 3.27
C SER A 440 -7.41 -15.81 4.29
N HIS A 441 -6.10 -15.74 4.02
CA HIS A 441 -5.13 -15.83 5.09
C HIS A 441 -5.34 -14.63 6.01
N LYS A 442 -6.25 -14.79 6.97
CA LYS A 442 -6.48 -13.81 8.02
C LYS A 442 -5.16 -13.67 8.74
N ASN A 443 -4.64 -12.44 8.80
CA ASN A 443 -3.38 -12.15 9.45
C ASN A 443 -3.53 -12.31 10.98
N ARG A 444 -3.50 -13.56 11.44
CA ARG A 444 -3.75 -13.97 12.83
C ARG A 444 -2.42 -14.20 13.54
N ILE A 445 -2.43 -13.89 14.82
CA ILE A 445 -1.38 -14.28 15.76
C ILE A 445 -1.98 -15.35 16.64
N ASN A 446 -1.40 -16.54 16.66
CA ASN A 446 -1.86 -17.59 17.57
C ASN A 446 -1.52 -17.21 19.03
N LEU A 447 -2.29 -17.75 19.98
CA LEU A 447 -2.18 -17.39 21.40
C LEU A 447 -0.79 -17.69 21.99
N ARG A 448 -0.15 -18.79 21.57
CA ARG A 448 1.17 -19.20 22.07
C ARG A 448 2.26 -18.23 21.62
N SER A 449 2.30 -17.91 20.34
CA SER A 449 3.20 -16.91 19.75
C SER A 449 3.00 -15.54 20.40
N LEU A 450 1.75 -15.12 20.61
CA LEU A 450 1.49 -13.85 21.28
C LEU A 450 2.00 -13.85 22.72
N ASN A 451 1.70 -14.89 23.51
CA ASN A 451 2.21 -15.01 24.87
C ASN A 451 3.75 -15.01 24.94
N ASN A 452 4.42 -15.69 24.01
CA ASN A 452 5.89 -15.65 23.92
C ASN A 452 6.39 -14.23 23.63
N CYS A 453 5.74 -13.52 22.72
CA CYS A 453 6.04 -12.12 22.42
C CYS A 453 5.85 -11.21 23.64
N LEU A 454 4.78 -11.39 24.40
CA LEU A 454 4.51 -10.61 25.62
C LEU A 454 5.54 -10.90 26.72
N GLN A 455 5.97 -12.16 26.88
CA GLN A 455 7.05 -12.51 27.79
C GLN A 455 8.37 -11.83 27.40
N MET A 456 8.69 -11.79 26.10
CA MET A 456 9.85 -11.05 25.59
C MET A 456 9.71 -9.55 25.88
N CYS A 457 8.54 -8.96 25.63
CA CYS A 457 8.27 -7.55 25.90
C CYS A 457 8.51 -7.19 27.37
N ARG A 458 8.03 -8.05 28.29
CA ARG A 458 8.25 -7.92 29.73
C ARG A 458 9.71 -8.10 30.14
N GLY A 459 10.36 -9.13 29.62
CA GLY A 459 11.76 -9.43 29.92
C GLY A 459 12.71 -8.28 29.54
N ASN A 460 12.43 -7.63 28.41
CA ASN A 460 13.24 -6.52 27.89
C ASN A 460 12.77 -5.13 28.36
N ASP A 461 11.67 -5.06 29.12
CA ASP A 461 10.99 -3.83 29.52
C ASP A 461 10.81 -2.85 28.34
N VAL A 462 10.12 -3.29 27.28
CA VAL A 462 10.01 -2.53 26.03
C VAL A 462 9.32 -1.18 26.21
N CYS A 463 8.43 -1.06 27.20
CA CYS A 463 7.73 0.18 27.55
C CYS A 463 8.52 1.06 28.53
N TYR A 464 9.74 0.66 28.94
CA TYR A 464 10.60 1.39 29.86
C TYR A 464 9.85 1.84 31.13
N THR A 465 9.28 0.87 31.84
CA THR A 465 8.46 1.10 33.03
C THR A 465 9.31 1.38 34.27
N ALA A 466 10.55 0.90 34.32
CA ALA A 466 11.48 1.19 35.41
C ALA A 466 12.94 1.21 34.93
N SER A 467 13.70 2.25 35.31
CA SER A 467 15.14 2.30 35.05
C SER A 467 15.88 1.23 35.84
N LYS A 468 16.64 0.36 35.17
CA LYS A 468 17.47 -0.68 35.81
C LYS A 468 18.96 -0.37 35.68
N LEU A 469 19.77 -0.76 36.68
CA LEU A 469 21.23 -0.77 36.51
C LEU A 469 21.62 -1.76 35.39
N ASP A 470 22.62 -1.40 34.59
CA ASP A 470 23.16 -2.20 33.46
C ASP A 470 22.16 -2.48 32.32
N GLU A 471 21.12 -1.65 32.19
CA GLU A 471 20.14 -1.78 31.12
C GLU A 471 20.73 -1.51 29.74
N HIS A 472 20.40 -2.36 28.76
CA HIS A 472 20.79 -2.15 27.37
C HIS A 472 20.20 -0.84 26.84
N VAL A 473 21.06 0.01 26.27
CA VAL A 473 20.68 1.27 25.62
C VAL A 473 20.68 1.04 24.12
N PRO A 474 19.50 0.93 23.47
CA PRO A 474 19.44 0.73 22.03
C PRO A 474 19.87 2.00 21.30
N LYS A 475 20.23 1.86 20.01
CA LYS A 475 20.49 3.02 19.16
C LYS A 475 19.23 3.87 19.05
N LYS A 476 19.36 5.18 19.28
CA LYS A 476 18.25 6.13 19.14
C LYS A 476 17.78 6.16 17.68
N VAL A 477 16.48 5.97 17.49
CA VAL A 477 15.82 6.11 16.19
C VAL A 477 15.47 7.58 15.97
N GLU A 478 15.71 8.07 14.75
CA GLU A 478 15.40 9.45 14.36
C GLU A 478 13.90 9.61 14.08
N ASP A 479 13.30 10.72 14.55
CA ASP A 479 11.91 11.05 14.25
C ASP A 479 11.79 11.63 12.83
N PHE A 480 11.70 10.74 11.83
CA PHE A 480 11.62 11.17 10.42
C PHE A 480 10.44 12.10 10.10
N TYR A 481 9.34 12.04 10.86
CA TYR A 481 8.27 13.01 10.67
C TYR A 481 8.73 14.41 11.09
N ASP A 482 9.31 14.57 12.30
CA ASP A 482 9.87 15.87 12.72
C ASP A 482 11.00 16.34 11.79
N VAL A 483 11.94 15.46 11.43
CA VAL A 483 13.00 15.80 10.47
C VAL A 483 12.41 16.26 9.13
N GLY A 484 11.36 15.60 8.66
CA GLY A 484 10.62 16.00 7.47
C GLY A 484 10.02 17.40 7.60
N ILE A 485 9.37 17.71 8.73
CA ILE A 485 8.86 19.05 9.04
C ILE A 485 9.98 20.09 9.03
N GLN A 486 11.10 19.83 9.72
CA GLN A 486 12.23 20.77 9.79
C GLN A 486 12.84 21.00 8.40
N LYS A 487 12.98 19.94 7.60
CA LYS A 487 13.47 20.03 6.22
C LYS A 487 12.51 20.86 5.36
N MET A 488 11.22 20.60 5.40
CA MET A 488 10.22 21.38 4.64
C MET A 488 10.21 22.86 5.05
N LYS A 489 10.28 23.16 6.36
CA LYS A 489 10.40 24.53 6.87
C LYS A 489 11.65 25.21 6.32
N LYS A 490 12.81 24.55 6.39
CA LYS A 490 14.07 25.07 5.85
C LYS A 490 13.97 25.35 4.35
N LEU A 491 13.42 24.41 3.57
CA LEU A 491 13.24 24.56 2.13
C LEU A 491 12.24 25.68 1.77
N PHE A 492 11.26 25.95 2.62
CA PHE A 492 10.30 27.03 2.42
C PHE A 492 10.91 28.42 2.62
N VAL A 493 11.71 28.61 3.68
CA VAL A 493 12.32 29.92 4.01
C VAL A 493 13.58 30.23 3.21
N THR A 494 14.21 29.22 2.61
CA THR A 494 15.45 29.41 1.83
C THR A 494 15.18 30.22 0.56
N LYS A 495 16.06 31.19 0.26
CA LYS A 495 15.98 32.00 -0.96
C LYS A 495 15.92 31.11 -2.21
N GLY A 496 15.00 31.42 -3.13
CA GLY A 496 14.71 30.57 -4.30
C GLY A 496 13.65 29.50 -4.07
N LYS A 497 13.04 29.46 -2.88
CA LYS A 497 11.97 28.53 -2.48
C LYS A 497 12.18 27.08 -2.96
N PRO A 498 13.26 26.40 -2.55
CA PRO A 498 13.52 25.00 -2.91
C PRO A 498 12.36 24.02 -2.65
N LEU A 499 11.41 24.34 -1.78
CA LEU A 499 10.19 23.54 -1.58
C LEU A 499 9.35 23.40 -2.86
N ASN A 500 9.44 24.37 -3.78
CA ASN A 500 8.77 24.32 -5.08
C ASN A 500 9.26 23.18 -5.97
N LYS A 501 10.33 22.46 -5.61
CA LYS A 501 10.68 21.17 -6.25
C LYS A 501 9.56 20.12 -6.15
N LEU A 502 8.68 20.24 -5.15
CA LEU A 502 7.50 19.38 -4.97
C LEU A 502 6.31 19.78 -5.84
N ARG A 503 6.39 20.87 -6.63
CA ARG A 503 5.32 21.26 -7.57
C ARG A 503 5.14 20.16 -8.63
N PRO A 504 3.91 19.87 -9.07
CA PRO A 504 3.69 19.02 -10.24
C PRO A 504 4.52 19.53 -11.44
N PRO A 505 5.12 18.65 -12.25
CA PRO A 505 5.96 19.06 -13.35
C PRO A 505 5.16 19.95 -14.32
N PRO A 506 5.62 21.18 -14.61
CA PRO A 506 4.89 22.10 -15.44
C PRO A 506 4.81 21.62 -16.88
N MET A 507 3.71 21.95 -17.55
CA MET A 507 3.60 21.75 -18.98
C MET A 507 4.21 22.93 -19.73
N LYS A 508 5.29 22.69 -20.46
CA LYS A 508 5.80 23.63 -21.46
C LYS A 508 4.88 23.58 -22.68
N ILE A 509 3.91 24.48 -22.75
CA ILE A 509 3.05 24.66 -23.92
C ILE A 509 3.68 25.72 -24.80
N TRP A 510 4.12 25.34 -26.01
CA TRP A 510 4.57 26.31 -27.01
C TRP A 510 3.39 27.20 -27.40
N SER A 511 3.51 28.51 -27.20
CA SER A 511 2.55 29.49 -27.71
C SER A 511 3.32 30.59 -28.42
N THR A 512 2.89 30.97 -29.63
CA THR A 512 3.50 32.02 -30.46
C THR A 512 3.40 33.42 -29.86
N THR A 513 2.90 33.58 -28.63
CA THR A 513 2.55 34.87 -28.03
C THR A 513 3.20 35.15 -26.67
N ILE A 514 4.02 34.25 -26.11
CA ILE A 514 4.51 34.37 -24.72
C ILE A 514 6.03 34.12 -24.57
N ASP A 515 6.84 34.40 -25.59
CA ASP A 515 8.30 34.28 -25.47
C ASP A 515 9.02 35.63 -25.61
N GLU A 516 9.14 36.36 -24.50
CA GLU A 516 10.28 37.25 -24.24
C GLU A 516 10.86 37.18 -22.80
N GLU A 517 10.33 36.39 -21.85
CA GLU A 517 10.76 36.55 -20.44
C GLU A 517 11.18 35.31 -19.62
N LEU A 518 11.30 34.10 -20.17
CA LEU A 518 11.66 32.93 -19.33
C LEU A 518 12.79 32.06 -19.89
N GLU A 519 13.95 32.67 -20.16
CA GLU A 519 15.23 31.95 -20.21
C GLU A 519 15.99 32.11 -18.89
N LYS A 520 15.73 31.20 -17.94
CA LYS A 520 16.66 30.70 -16.90
C LYS A 520 15.88 29.87 -15.86
N GLU A 521 15.64 28.59 -16.13
CA GLU A 521 15.51 27.60 -15.06
C GLU A 521 16.54 26.48 -15.27
N ASN A 522 17.24 26.14 -14.19
CA ASN A 522 18.31 25.16 -14.14
C ASN A 522 17.82 23.78 -14.57
N ASP A 523 18.55 23.21 -15.52
CA ASP A 523 18.36 21.90 -16.15
C ASP A 523 18.88 20.75 -15.26
N ASP A 524 18.45 20.70 -14.00
CA ASP A 524 18.76 19.57 -13.12
C ASP A 524 17.57 18.60 -13.12
N SER A 525 17.55 17.69 -14.10
CA SER A 525 16.78 16.45 -14.00
C SER A 525 17.44 15.55 -12.95
N ASP A 526 17.25 15.89 -11.67
CA ASP A 526 17.88 15.22 -10.53
C ASP A 526 17.17 13.90 -10.17
N VAL A 527 16.69 13.19 -11.20
CA VAL A 527 16.21 11.81 -11.06
C VAL A 527 17.45 10.92 -11.07
N SER A 528 18.08 10.79 -9.90
CA SER A 528 19.10 9.75 -9.71
C SER A 528 18.51 8.39 -10.07
N VAL A 529 19.21 7.68 -10.97
CA VAL A 529 18.94 6.29 -11.36
C VAL A 529 19.13 5.33 -10.17
N ASP A 530 19.84 5.75 -9.12
CA ASP A 530 20.27 4.92 -7.99
C ASP A 530 19.53 5.19 -6.66
N GLY A 531 18.32 5.72 -6.69
CA GLY A 531 17.58 6.09 -5.48
C GLY A 531 16.71 4.99 -4.89
N ASN A 532 15.81 4.44 -5.70
CA ASN A 532 14.80 3.48 -5.29
C ASN A 532 14.79 2.35 -6.32
N VAL A 533 15.09 1.11 -5.89
CA VAL A 533 14.85 -0.06 -6.74
C VAL A 533 13.36 -0.35 -6.68
N GLU A 534 12.69 -0.27 -7.82
CA GLU A 534 11.28 -0.66 -7.95
C GLU A 534 11.10 -2.12 -7.52
N PRO A 535 10.05 -2.41 -6.76
CA PRO A 535 9.73 -3.77 -6.35
C PRO A 535 9.19 -4.58 -7.54
N ASP A 536 9.87 -5.66 -7.92
CA ASP A 536 9.27 -6.69 -8.78
C ASP A 536 8.41 -7.61 -7.91
N VAL A 537 7.12 -7.71 -8.22
CA VAL A 537 6.24 -8.67 -7.54
C VAL A 537 6.61 -10.08 -7.99
N THR A 538 6.88 -10.97 -7.03
CA THR A 538 7.24 -12.37 -7.32
C THR A 538 6.01 -13.22 -7.62
N ASP A 539 6.21 -14.33 -8.37
CA ASP A 539 5.11 -15.23 -8.72
C ASP A 539 4.44 -15.83 -7.45
N ASP A 540 5.22 -16.07 -6.39
CA ASP A 540 4.73 -16.56 -5.08
C ASP A 540 3.82 -15.54 -4.37
N GLU A 541 4.08 -14.23 -4.50
CA GLU A 541 3.24 -13.16 -3.94
C GLU A 541 1.89 -13.05 -4.63
N LEU A 542 1.86 -13.32 -5.95
CA LEU A 542 0.67 -13.27 -6.77
C LEU A 542 -0.19 -14.51 -6.54
N GLN A 543 0.45 -15.67 -6.30
CA GLN A 543 -0.20 -16.86 -5.76
C GLN A 543 -0.77 -16.61 -4.36
N SER A 544 -0.08 -15.98 -3.42
CA SER A 544 -0.67 -15.66 -2.10
C SER A 544 -1.84 -14.66 -2.12
N ASN A 545 -2.11 -14.04 -3.27
CA ASN A 545 -3.26 -13.16 -3.47
C ASN A 545 -4.33 -13.75 -4.42
N GLN A 546 -4.07 -14.92 -5.02
CA GLN A 546 -4.95 -15.58 -6.00
C GLN A 546 -5.15 -17.09 -5.78
N GLU A 547 -4.10 -17.79 -5.34
CA GLU A 547 -4.01 -19.18 -4.88
C GLU A 547 -3.78 -19.27 -3.38
N ASP A 548 -4.30 -18.32 -2.63
CA ASP A 548 -4.57 -18.60 -1.24
C ASP A 548 -5.58 -19.77 -1.30
N GLU A 549 -5.13 -21.02 -1.13
CA GLU A 549 -5.80 -22.17 -0.52
C GLU A 549 -5.09 -23.50 -0.61
N ASN A 550 -4.40 -23.87 0.46
CA ASN A 550 -4.47 -25.19 1.11
C ASN A 550 -3.78 -25.10 2.48
N GLU A 551 -4.45 -25.58 3.53
CA GLU A 551 -3.90 -26.23 4.73
C GLU A 551 -5.10 -26.54 5.64
N ASP A 552 -5.63 -27.75 5.50
CA ASP A 552 -6.55 -28.35 6.47
C ASP A 552 -5.73 -28.95 7.63
N ASP A 553 -6.28 -28.79 8.84
CA ASP A 553 -5.82 -29.31 10.11
C ASP A 553 -5.76 -30.86 10.10
N ASP A 554 -4.56 -31.44 10.13
CA ASP A 554 -4.35 -32.81 10.62
C ASP A 554 -4.13 -32.79 12.15
N ASP A 555 -5.22 -32.68 12.91
CA ASP A 555 -5.27 -33.21 14.28
C ASP A 555 -5.90 -34.62 14.20
N GLU A 556 -5.09 -35.61 13.81
CA GLU A 556 -5.43 -37.03 13.99
C GLU A 556 -5.49 -37.33 15.50
N VAL A 557 -6.72 -37.37 16.02
CA VAL A 557 -7.03 -38.07 17.27
C VAL A 557 -6.83 -39.56 17.02
N GLN A 558 -5.74 -40.09 17.56
CA GLN A 558 -5.51 -41.51 17.75
C GLN A 558 -6.73 -42.16 18.44
N SER A 559 -7.42 -43.07 17.74
CA SER A 559 -8.22 -44.10 18.38
C SER A 559 -7.63 -45.46 18.02
N HIS A 560 -6.95 -46.06 18.99
CA HIS A 560 -6.60 -47.47 19.03
C HIS A 560 -7.85 -48.35 18.84
N GLN A 561 -7.75 -49.33 17.94
CA GLN A 561 -8.26 -50.67 18.21
C GLN A 561 -7.35 -51.69 17.52
N GLU A 562 -6.72 -52.51 18.36
CA GLU A 562 -5.85 -53.63 18.01
C GLU A 562 -6.65 -54.85 17.57
N SER A 563 -6.04 -55.65 16.69
CA SER A 563 -6.08 -57.13 16.64
C SER A 563 -7.44 -57.77 16.20
N GLU A 564 -7.52 -58.90 15.48
CA GLU A 564 -6.67 -60.09 15.34
C GLU A 564 -6.88 -60.72 13.95
N ASN A 565 -5.89 -61.49 13.50
CA ASN A 565 -6.06 -62.53 12.48
C ASN A 565 -6.98 -63.64 13.04
N ASP A 566 -7.77 -64.30 12.19
CA ASP A 566 -7.57 -65.72 11.84
C ASP A 566 -8.81 -66.31 11.15
N ASP A 567 -8.48 -67.04 10.08
CA ASP A 567 -9.02 -68.31 9.59
C ASP A 567 -10.53 -68.57 9.36
N ASP A 568 -10.67 -69.35 8.29
CA ASP A 568 -11.57 -70.47 8.13
C ASP A 568 -12.91 -70.30 7.36
N THR A 569 -12.79 -70.70 6.09
CA THR A 569 -13.51 -71.79 5.40
C THR A 569 -14.98 -71.66 4.99
N ASP A 570 -15.17 -72.16 3.76
CA ASP A 570 -16.32 -72.90 3.25
C ASP A 570 -17.51 -72.17 2.60
N HIS A 571 -17.41 -72.16 1.27
CA HIS A 571 -18.30 -72.88 0.34
C HIS A 571 -19.68 -72.30 -0.08
N GLU A 572 -19.94 -72.60 -1.37
CA GLU A 572 -21.19 -72.57 -2.15
C GLU A 572 -21.66 -71.20 -2.69
N ASN A 573 -21.50 -70.93 -4.01
CA ASN A 573 -22.21 -71.41 -5.21
C ASN A 573 -23.43 -70.53 -5.60
N GLU A 574 -23.59 -70.35 -6.92
CA GLU A 574 -24.71 -69.75 -7.69
C GLU A 574 -24.46 -68.32 -8.19
N SER A 575 -23.89 -68.16 -9.38
CA SER A 575 -24.53 -68.17 -10.73
C SER A 575 -25.07 -66.80 -11.15
N SER A 576 -24.42 -66.23 -12.17
CA SER A 576 -24.97 -65.43 -13.28
C SER A 576 -26.35 -64.79 -13.12
N ASP A 577 -26.40 -63.46 -13.14
CA ASP A 577 -26.70 -62.67 -14.36
C ASP A 577 -26.12 -61.26 -14.27
#